data_AF-A0A392RAS2-F1
#
_entry.id   AF-A0A392RAS2-F1
#
_cell.length_a   1.000
_cell.length_b   1.000
_cell.length_c   1.000
_cell.angle_alpha   90.00
_cell.angle_beta   90.00
_cell.angle_gamma   90.00
#
_symmetry.space_group_name_H-M   'P 1'
#
loop_
_entity.id
_entity.type
_entity.pdbx_description
1 polymer ?
#
loop_
_entity_poly.entity_id
_entity_poly.type
_entity_poly.pdbx_seq_one_letter_code
_entity_poly.pdbx_strand_id
1 'polypeptide(L)'
;MYPKKVVAVTPLILGILLYNGHLVLLRCGDEHWTDMVSSIGDIYVFKGRIYAAEEVSGKTVSIGPEDLSVQLVTNKVPGGGHMKFLVESEGELLLVDIYDESFCYDIIFEDALFVNVFMLDGKEKKWVELTSLGDR
;
A
#
# COMPACT_ATOMS: atom_id res chain seq x y z
N MET A 1 -18.32 9.18 -6.60
CA MET A 1 -17.17 8.32 -6.22
C MET A 1 -15.99 9.25 -6.03
N TYR A 2 -15.41 9.31 -4.85
CA TYR A 2 -14.36 10.28 -4.51
C TYR A 2 -12.99 9.58 -4.41
N PRO A 3 -11.90 10.25 -4.82
CA PRO A 3 -10.55 9.71 -4.63
C PRO A 3 -10.18 9.70 -3.14
N LYS A 4 -9.62 8.60 -2.67
CA LYS A 4 -8.96 8.47 -1.36
C LYS A 4 -7.49 8.91 -1.45
N LYS A 5 -6.79 8.50 -2.52
CA LYS A 5 -5.38 8.85 -2.79
C LYS A 5 -5.12 8.89 -4.28
N VAL A 6 -4.21 9.75 -4.71
CA VAL A 6 -3.82 9.92 -6.12
C VAL A 6 -2.30 9.87 -6.23
N VAL A 7 -1.80 9.16 -7.23
CA VAL A 7 -0.37 9.05 -7.54
C VAL A 7 -0.15 9.22 -9.05
N ALA A 8 1.05 9.66 -9.43
CA ALA A 8 1.46 9.72 -10.83
C ALA A 8 2.81 9.03 -11.02
N VAL A 9 2.97 8.32 -12.13
CA VAL A 9 4.23 7.63 -12.49
C VAL A 9 4.56 7.88 -13.97
N THR A 10 5.83 7.77 -14.34
CA THR A 10 6.32 7.94 -15.72
C THR A 10 6.46 6.59 -16.45
N PRO A 11 6.11 6.50 -17.76
CA PRO A 11 5.42 7.53 -18.57
C PRO A 11 4.05 7.89 -17.97
N LEU A 12 3.59 9.14 -18.19
CA LEU A 12 2.46 9.79 -17.50
C LEU A 12 1.23 8.88 -17.34
N ILE A 13 1.14 8.25 -16.17
CA ILE A 13 0.01 7.44 -15.71
C ILE A 13 -0.50 8.02 -14.40
N LEU A 14 -1.80 8.29 -14.35
CA LEU A 14 -2.49 8.74 -13.17
C LEU A 14 -3.17 7.54 -12.51
N GLY A 15 -2.77 7.21 -11.27
CA GLY A 15 -3.42 6.19 -10.46
C GLY A 15 -4.27 6.81 -9.37
N ILE A 16 -5.53 6.39 -9.28
CA ILE A 16 -6.46 6.84 -8.25
C ILE A 16 -6.93 5.65 -7.44
N LEU A 17 -6.68 5.69 -6.13
CA LEU A 17 -7.33 4.82 -5.18
C LEU A 17 -8.66 5.45 -4.77
N LEU A 18 -9.74 4.73 -4.94
CA LEU A 18 -11.10 5.14 -4.61
C LEU A 18 -11.46 4.67 -3.18
N TYR A 19 -12.40 5.35 -2.52
CA TYR A 19 -12.83 4.97 -1.15
C TYR A 19 -13.41 3.55 -1.04
N ASN A 20 -13.86 2.94 -2.14
CA ASN A 20 -14.33 1.55 -2.18
C ASN A 20 -13.18 0.54 -2.39
N GLY A 21 -11.92 0.98 -2.30
CA GLY A 21 -10.74 0.12 -2.42
C GLY A 21 -10.34 -0.25 -3.86
N HIS A 22 -11.00 0.32 -4.88
CA HIS A 22 -10.61 0.13 -6.28
C HIS A 22 -9.47 1.06 -6.66
N LEU A 23 -8.42 0.51 -7.28
CA LEU A 23 -7.37 1.25 -7.95
C LEU A 23 -7.68 1.33 -9.44
N VAL A 24 -7.93 2.54 -9.92
CA VAL A 24 -8.14 2.84 -11.34
C VAL A 24 -6.96 3.61 -11.90
N LEU A 25 -6.57 3.31 -13.14
CA LEU A 25 -5.48 3.98 -13.84
C LEU A 25 -5.97 4.68 -15.10
N LEU A 26 -5.35 5.80 -15.43
CA LEU A 26 -5.51 6.51 -16.71
C LEU A 26 -4.13 6.80 -17.28
N ARG A 27 -3.85 6.33 -18.49
CA ARG A 27 -2.64 6.72 -19.20
C ARG A 27 -2.88 8.00 -19.97
N CYS A 28 -1.83 8.80 -20.15
CA CYS A 28 -1.88 9.94 -21.03
C CYS A 28 -2.26 9.48 -22.45
N GLY A 29 -3.38 9.99 -22.97
CA GLY A 29 -3.91 9.63 -24.29
C GLY A 29 -5.03 8.59 -24.27
N ASP A 30 -5.25 7.90 -23.15
CA ASP A 30 -6.41 7.02 -23.01
C ASP A 30 -7.69 7.85 -22.83
N GLU A 31 -8.78 7.40 -23.45
CA GLU A 31 -10.11 8.02 -23.29
C GLU A 31 -10.83 7.53 -22.03
N HIS A 32 -10.44 6.38 -21.50
CA HIS A 32 -11.16 5.68 -20.43
C HIS A 32 -10.21 5.24 -19.31
N TRP A 33 -10.73 5.22 -18.09
CA TRP A 33 -10.05 4.64 -16.93
C TRP A 33 -10.08 3.11 -16.99
N THR A 34 -9.00 2.47 -16.57
CA THR A 34 -8.90 1.01 -16.42
C THR A 34 -8.97 0.65 -14.93
N ASP A 35 -9.94 -0.17 -14.54
CA ASP A 35 -10.01 -0.76 -13.20
C ASP A 35 -9.01 -1.92 -13.09
N MET A 36 -8.10 -1.84 -12.11
CA MET A 36 -6.95 -2.74 -12.02
C MET A 36 -7.14 -3.81 -10.95
N VAL A 37 -7.28 -3.38 -9.71
CA VAL A 37 -7.30 -4.23 -8.51
C VAL A 37 -8.22 -3.61 -7.48
N SER A 38 -8.88 -4.45 -6.69
CA SER A 38 -9.79 -4.05 -5.61
C SER A 38 -9.24 -4.42 -4.23
N SER A 39 -9.96 -4.02 -3.18
CA SER A 39 -9.60 -4.26 -1.77
C SER A 39 -8.28 -3.61 -1.34
N ILE A 40 -7.87 -2.54 -2.03
CA ILE A 40 -6.63 -1.82 -1.75
C ILE A 40 -6.83 -0.85 -0.59
N GLY A 41 -5.99 -0.98 0.43
CA GLY A 41 -5.94 -0.07 1.58
C GLY A 41 -5.16 1.20 1.26
N ASP A 42 -4.01 1.06 0.58
CA ASP A 42 -3.15 2.18 0.21
C ASP A 42 -2.32 1.91 -1.07
N ILE A 43 -1.88 2.99 -1.71
CA ILE A 43 -1.03 2.98 -2.90
C ILE A 43 0.19 3.89 -2.72
N TYR A 44 1.33 3.54 -3.33
CA TYR A 44 2.55 4.37 -3.31
C TYR A 44 3.36 4.19 -4.60
N VAL A 45 4.09 5.22 -5.03
CA VAL A 45 4.98 5.12 -6.20
C VAL A 45 6.41 4.93 -5.72
N PHE A 46 6.99 3.76 -6.01
CA PHE A 46 8.34 3.41 -5.59
C PHE A 46 9.14 2.90 -6.78
N LYS A 47 10.35 3.45 -6.97
CA LYS A 47 11.28 3.07 -8.06
C LYS A 47 10.58 2.98 -9.43
N GLY A 48 9.71 3.95 -9.73
CA GLY A 48 9.01 4.07 -11.02
C GLY A 48 7.85 3.09 -11.23
N ARG A 49 7.35 2.44 -10.17
CA ARG A 49 6.19 1.54 -10.22
C ARG A 49 5.14 1.93 -9.19
N ILE A 50 3.88 1.65 -9.49
CA ILE A 50 2.79 1.81 -8.52
C ILE A 50 2.73 0.53 -7.69
N TYR A 51 2.85 0.66 -6.37
CA TYR A 51 2.62 -0.41 -5.42
C TYR A 51 1.25 -0.22 -4.78
N ALA A 52 0.52 -1.31 -4.61
CA ALA A 52 -0.80 -1.33 -3.99
C ALA A 52 -0.84 -2.43 -2.93
N ALA A 53 -1.18 -2.05 -1.69
CA ALA A 53 -1.30 -2.97 -0.57
C ALA A 53 -2.78 -3.23 -0.26
N GLU A 54 -3.16 -4.51 -0.19
CA GLU A 54 -4.49 -4.94 0.21
C GLU A 54 -4.71 -4.63 1.70
N GLU A 55 -5.89 -4.10 2.03
CA GLU A 55 -6.24 -3.59 3.36
C GLU A 55 -6.13 -4.67 4.46
N VAL A 56 -6.62 -5.88 4.19
CA VAL A 56 -6.71 -6.94 5.21
C VAL A 56 -5.42 -7.74 5.32
N SER A 57 -4.99 -8.42 4.25
CA SER A 57 -3.84 -9.33 4.34
C SER A 57 -2.48 -8.63 4.22
N GLY A 58 -2.46 -7.37 3.77
CA GLY A 58 -1.22 -6.70 3.35
C GLY A 58 -0.59 -7.30 2.09
N LYS A 59 -1.31 -8.17 1.36
CA LYS A 59 -0.89 -8.64 0.03
C LYS A 59 -0.56 -7.42 -0.81
N THR A 60 0.64 -7.40 -1.37
CA THR A 60 1.13 -6.26 -2.13
C THR A 60 1.37 -6.67 -3.57
N VAL A 61 0.89 -5.84 -4.50
CA VAL A 61 1.16 -5.97 -5.93
C VAL A 61 1.88 -4.72 -6.42
N SER A 62 2.64 -4.87 -7.50
CA SER A 62 3.21 -3.75 -8.25
C SER A 62 2.61 -3.72 -9.64
N ILE A 63 2.43 -2.52 -10.19
CA ILE A 63 1.91 -2.30 -11.53
C ILE A 63 3.01 -1.66 -12.38
N GLY A 64 3.36 -2.32 -13.48
CA GLY A 64 4.28 -1.79 -14.48
C GLY A 64 3.67 -0.62 -15.25
N PRO A 65 4.35 0.52 -15.40
CA PRO A 65 3.76 1.65 -16.11
C PRO A 65 3.63 1.38 -17.63
N GLU A 66 4.53 0.61 -18.24
CA GLU A 66 4.53 0.40 -19.70
C GLU A 66 3.43 -0.55 -20.21
N ASP A 67 3.09 -1.59 -19.45
CA ASP A 67 2.15 -2.64 -19.86
C ASP A 67 0.95 -2.81 -18.92
N LEU A 68 0.86 -2.02 -17.85
CA LEU A 68 -0.09 -2.19 -16.74
C LEU A 68 -0.04 -3.60 -16.13
N SER A 69 1.06 -4.34 -16.29
CA SER A 69 1.15 -5.70 -15.74
C SER A 69 1.10 -5.66 -14.23
N VAL A 70 0.18 -6.43 -13.66
CA VAL A 70 0.07 -6.62 -12.21
C VAL A 70 0.99 -7.77 -11.81
N GLN A 71 1.98 -7.46 -10.99
CA GLN A 71 2.94 -8.44 -10.48
C GLN A 71 2.81 -8.55 -8.97
N LEU A 72 2.60 -9.78 -8.49
CA LEU A 72 2.62 -10.07 -7.06
C LEU A 72 4.01 -9.78 -6.48
N VAL A 73 4.05 -8.88 -5.50
CA VAL A 73 5.26 -8.54 -4.74
C VAL A 73 5.34 -9.43 -3.52
N THR A 74 4.23 -9.61 -2.80
CA THR A 74 4.16 -10.52 -1.65
C THR A 74 2.71 -10.88 -1.32
N ASN A 75 2.50 -12.07 -0.75
CA ASN A 75 1.17 -12.65 -0.51
C ASN A 75 0.52 -12.20 0.80
N LYS A 76 1.31 -11.84 1.81
CA LYS A 76 0.80 -11.46 3.13
C LYS A 76 1.85 -10.73 3.95
N VAL A 77 1.39 -9.89 4.87
CA VAL A 77 2.18 -9.39 5.99
C VAL A 77 1.99 -10.35 7.17
N PRO A 78 3.02 -10.60 8.01
CA PRO A 78 2.87 -11.40 9.23
C PRO A 78 1.89 -10.84 10.27
N GLY A 79 1.58 -9.53 10.20
CA GLY A 79 0.68 -8.81 11.10
C GLY A 79 -0.81 -9.06 10.85
N GLY A 80 -1.64 -8.61 11.79
CA GLY A 80 -3.08 -8.84 11.82
C GLY A 80 -3.94 -7.59 11.73
N GLY A 81 -3.36 -6.43 11.42
CA GLY A 81 -4.10 -5.18 11.45
C GLY A 81 -5.11 -4.99 10.34
N HIS A 82 -5.91 -3.94 10.44
CA HIS A 82 -6.93 -3.60 9.45
C HIS A 82 -6.58 -2.35 8.64
N MET A 83 -5.47 -1.66 8.96
CA MET A 83 -5.05 -0.45 8.27
C MET A 83 -3.62 -0.60 7.79
N LYS A 84 -3.42 -0.49 6.47
CA LYS A 84 -2.12 -0.65 5.81
C LYS A 84 -1.75 0.62 5.08
N PHE A 85 -0.54 1.11 5.30
CA PHE A 85 0.01 2.27 4.59
C PHE A 85 1.36 1.94 3.98
N LEU A 86 1.58 2.42 2.77
CA LEU A 86 2.86 2.30 2.08
C LEU A 86 3.59 3.63 2.17
N VAL A 87 4.82 3.59 2.67
CA VAL A 87 5.69 4.75 2.83
C VAL A 87 7.10 4.42 2.38
N GLU A 88 7.86 5.44 1.99
CA GLU A 88 9.27 5.30 1.68
C GLU A 88 10.10 5.98 2.76
N SER A 89 11.16 5.31 3.19
CA SER A 89 12.17 5.90 4.05
C SER A 89 13.54 5.39 3.60
N GLU A 90 14.52 6.29 3.49
CA GLU A 90 15.91 5.99 3.08
C GLU A 90 16.03 5.13 1.80
N GLY A 91 15.11 5.30 0.84
CA GLY A 91 15.12 4.55 -0.43
C GLY A 91 14.58 3.12 -0.34
N GLU A 92 14.02 2.74 0.81
CA GLU A 92 13.34 1.47 1.06
C GLU A 92 11.84 1.66 1.17
N LEU A 93 11.08 0.72 0.60
CA LEU A 93 9.63 0.70 0.72
C LEU A 93 9.25 -0.01 2.01
N LEU A 94 8.50 0.69 2.84
CA LEU A 94 7.97 0.20 4.10
C LEU A 94 6.45 0.04 4.02
N LEU A 95 5.94 -0.94 4.76
CA LEU A 95 4.53 -1.10 5.04
C LEU A 95 4.30 -0.87 6.53
N VAL A 96 3.42 0.06 6.84
CA VAL A 96 2.97 0.37 8.19
C VAL A 96 1.62 -0.30 8.40
N ASP A 97 1.57 -1.24 9.34
CA ASP A 97 0.36 -1.91 9.77
C ASP A 97 -0.10 -1.31 11.10
N ILE A 98 -1.26 -0.65 11.08
CA ILE A 98 -1.88 -0.05 12.27
C ILE A 98 -3.07 -0.91 12.66
N TYR A 99 -3.14 -1.26 13.94
CA TYR A 99 -4.22 -2.07 14.49
C TYR A 99 -4.58 -1.67 15.90
N ASP A 100 -5.82 -1.95 16.25
CA ASP A 100 -6.38 -1.71 17.57
C ASP A 100 -6.56 -3.07 18.26
N GLU A 101 -5.90 -3.30 19.39
CA GLU A 101 -6.16 -4.50 20.21
C GLU A 101 -7.36 -4.30 21.15
N SER A 102 -7.86 -3.08 21.28
CA SER A 102 -8.92 -2.74 22.21
C SER A 102 -10.30 -3.08 21.63
N PHE A 103 -10.84 -4.20 22.08
CA PHE A 103 -12.30 -4.39 22.16
C PHE A 103 -12.92 -3.56 23.30
N CYS A 104 -12.22 -2.51 23.80
CA CYS A 104 -12.53 -1.83 25.04
C CYS A 104 -12.93 -0.37 24.78
N TYR A 105 -14.23 -0.08 24.96
CA TYR A 105 -14.86 1.21 24.70
C TYR A 105 -14.37 2.38 25.59
N ASP A 106 -13.42 2.15 26.50
CA ASP A 106 -13.05 3.09 27.58
C ASP A 106 -11.58 3.58 27.53
N ILE A 107 -10.81 3.24 26.48
CA ILE A 107 -9.42 3.74 26.31
C ILE A 107 -9.42 4.89 25.29
N ILE A 108 -8.63 5.94 25.56
CA ILE A 108 -8.40 7.04 24.62
C ILE A 108 -7.73 6.44 23.36
N PHE A 109 -8.33 6.68 22.19
CA PHE A 109 -7.99 6.08 20.89
C PHE A 109 -6.48 6.01 20.57
N GLU A 110 -5.68 6.94 21.08
CA GLU A 110 -4.23 7.01 20.83
C GLU A 110 -3.44 5.93 21.60
N ASP A 111 -3.90 5.49 22.78
CA ASP A 111 -3.21 4.50 23.62
C ASP A 111 -3.53 3.05 23.23
N ALA A 112 -4.48 2.84 22.31
CA ALA A 112 -4.96 1.54 21.89
C ALA A 112 -4.41 1.10 20.50
N LEU A 113 -3.74 2.00 19.79
CA LEU A 113 -3.19 1.72 18.46
C LEU A 113 -1.78 1.16 18.55
N PHE A 114 -1.60 -0.02 18.00
CA PHE A 114 -0.32 -0.65 17.77
C PHE A 114 0.11 -0.41 16.34
N VAL A 115 1.42 -0.21 16.17
CA VAL A 115 2.03 0.05 14.87
C VAL A 115 3.17 -0.94 14.66
N ASN A 116 3.02 -1.79 13.66
CA ASN A 116 4.11 -2.63 13.17
C ASN A 116 4.62 -2.08 11.84
N VAL A 117 5.94 -2.03 11.68
CA VAL A 117 6.56 -1.56 10.44
C VAL A 117 7.32 -2.70 9.80
N PHE A 118 7.10 -2.89 8.50
CA PHE A 118 7.72 -3.94 7.72
C PHE A 118 8.51 -3.33 6.57
N MET A 119 9.67 -3.89 6.27
CA MET A 119 10.48 -3.55 5.11
C MET A 119 10.33 -4.61 4.02
N LEU A 120 10.29 -4.20 2.76
CA LEU A 120 10.19 -5.12 1.64
C LEU A 120 11.55 -5.77 1.33
N ASP A 121 11.66 -7.08 1.53
CA ASP A 121 12.77 -7.87 1.00
C ASP A 121 12.50 -8.22 -0.47
N GLY A 122 13.14 -7.48 -1.37
CA GLY A 122 12.98 -7.66 -2.81
C GLY A 122 13.48 -9.01 -3.34
N LYS A 123 14.40 -9.69 -2.64
CA LYS A 123 14.92 -11.01 -3.06
C LYS A 123 13.95 -12.12 -2.68
N GLU A 124 13.50 -12.09 -1.43
CA GLU A 124 12.63 -13.12 -0.86
C GLU A 124 11.14 -12.86 -1.08
N LYS A 125 10.79 -11.71 -1.68
CA LYS A 125 9.40 -11.31 -1.97
C LYS A 125 8.50 -11.34 -0.74
N LYS A 126 9.02 -10.83 0.38
CA LYS A 126 8.34 -10.84 1.70
C LYS A 126 8.50 -9.53 2.44
N TRP A 127 7.55 -9.27 3.33
CA TRP A 127 7.65 -8.24 4.35
C TRP A 127 8.45 -8.76 5.54
N VAL A 128 9.47 -8.03 5.94
CA VAL A 128 10.31 -8.32 7.12
C VAL A 128 10.01 -7.28 8.18
N GLU A 129 9.54 -7.73 9.35
CA GLU A 129 9.22 -6.85 10.47
C GLU A 129 10.48 -6.17 11.00
N LEU A 130 10.39 -4.87 11.23
CA LEU A 130 11.42 -4.07 11.86
C LEU A 130 11.15 -4.00 13.36
N THR A 131 12.14 -4.36 14.17
CA THR A 131 12.06 -4.28 15.64
C THR A 131 12.35 -2.88 16.18
N SER A 132 12.93 -2.00 15.36
CA SER A 132 13.20 -0.60 15.68
C SER A 132 13.34 0.21 14.39
N LEU A 133 12.89 1.46 14.42
CA LEU A 133 13.14 2.43 13.35
C LEU A 133 14.48 3.16 13.52
N GLY A 134 15.15 3.02 14.67
CA GLY A 134 16.37 3.75 14.98
C GLY A 134 16.11 5.26 15.06
N ASP A 135 17.03 6.06 14.50
CA ASP A 135 16.94 7.54 14.43
C ASP A 135 16.23 8.04 13.16
N ARG A 136 15.49 7.18 12.45
CA ARG A 136 14.81 7.48 11.19
C ARG A 136 13.53 8.30 11.37
#